data_AF-A0A3T1B424-F1
#
_entry.id   AF-A0A3T1B424-F1
#
_cell.length_a   1.000
_cell.length_b   1.000
_cell.length_c   1.000
_cell.angle_alpha   90.00
_cell.angle_beta   90.00
_cell.angle_gamma   90.00
#
_symmetry.space_group_name_H-M   'P 1'
#
loop_
_entity.id
_entity.type
_entity.pdbx_description
1 polymer ?
#
loop_
_entity_poly.entity_id
_entity_poly.type
_entity_poly.pdbx_seq_one_letter_code
_entity_poly.pdbx_strand_id
1 'polypeptide(L)'
;MAEVDVAESVIDRLLLALAAQLATSPVPGPSAGAVEALADLSRAEAERIFGQAGHLVHYGADTEPLEALLHAITGILRVEAPAEVPVKPGDEVRLVGEVPESLTDYDEAWLRRITFTVRYTGRNAMVDVQSDLMEDYVIVTVPAAAVERIQPA
;
A
#
# COMPACT_ATOMS: atom_id res chain seq x y z
N MET A 1 -23.67 5.70 -7.89
CA MET A 1 -22.72 5.45 -9.00
C MET A 1 -21.94 6.71 -9.37
N ALA A 2 -22.57 7.84 -9.72
CA ALA A 2 -21.84 9.05 -10.11
C ALA A 2 -20.96 9.70 -9.02
N GLU A 3 -21.33 9.64 -7.74
CA GLU A 3 -20.52 10.25 -6.66
C GLU A 3 -19.25 9.46 -6.32
N VAL A 4 -19.28 8.14 -6.45
CA VAL A 4 -18.11 7.26 -6.22
C VAL A 4 -17.05 7.54 -7.29
N ASP A 5 -17.49 7.66 -8.55
CA ASP A 5 -16.67 8.01 -9.70
C ASP A 5 -16.03 9.42 -9.56
N VAL A 6 -16.77 10.40 -9.04
CA VAL A 6 -16.22 11.74 -8.76
C VAL A 6 -15.17 11.71 -7.65
N ALA A 7 -15.42 10.98 -6.55
CA ALA A 7 -14.48 10.91 -5.43
C ALA A 7 -13.17 10.20 -5.81
N GLU A 8 -13.25 9.16 -6.63
CA GLU A 8 -12.07 8.45 -7.16
C GLU A 8 -11.28 9.36 -8.10
N SER A 9 -11.94 10.05 -9.03
CA SER A 9 -11.28 11.02 -9.92
C SER A 9 -10.57 12.16 -9.17
N VAL A 10 -11.12 12.62 -8.04
CA VAL A 10 -10.46 13.64 -7.20
C VAL A 10 -9.22 13.09 -6.52
N ILE A 11 -9.29 11.86 -6.00
CA ILE A 11 -8.15 11.20 -5.36
C ILE A 11 -7.05 10.95 -6.38
N ASP A 12 -7.38 10.49 -7.59
CA ASP A 12 -6.40 10.26 -8.64
C ASP A 12 -5.62 11.52 -8.99
N ARG A 13 -6.35 12.63 -9.21
CA ARG A 13 -5.73 13.93 -9.52
C ARG A 13 -4.85 14.41 -8.38
N LEU A 14 -5.26 14.18 -7.13
CA LEU A 14 -4.47 14.54 -5.96
C LEU A 14 -3.19 13.69 -5.88
N LEU A 15 -3.29 12.37 -6.05
CA LEU A 15 -2.15 11.47 -6.05
C LEU A 15 -1.15 11.82 -7.15
N LEU A 16 -1.61 12.07 -8.37
CA LEU A 16 -0.77 12.50 -9.48
C LEU A 16 -0.10 13.85 -9.22
N ALA A 17 -0.82 14.81 -8.63
CA ALA A 17 -0.25 16.11 -8.29
C ALA A 17 0.83 16.01 -7.20
N LEU A 18 0.60 15.20 -6.16
CA LEU A 18 1.56 14.94 -5.09
C LEU A 18 2.80 14.22 -5.61
N ALA A 19 2.62 13.21 -6.47
CA ALA A 19 3.68 12.48 -7.13
C ALA A 19 4.56 13.41 -7.99
N ALA A 20 3.94 14.24 -8.83
CA ALA A 20 4.66 15.22 -9.65
C ALA A 20 5.39 16.27 -8.81
N GLN A 21 4.80 16.70 -7.69
CA GLN A 21 5.44 17.63 -6.76
C GLN A 21 6.68 16.99 -6.11
N LEU A 22 6.59 15.74 -5.66
CA LEU A 22 7.72 15.02 -5.08
C LEU A 22 8.87 14.84 -6.09
N ALA A 23 8.56 14.48 -7.33
CA ALA A 23 9.54 14.28 -8.39
C ALA A 23 10.30 15.56 -8.77
N THR A 24 9.70 16.73 -8.55
CA THR A 24 10.31 18.04 -8.89
C THR A 24 10.93 18.74 -7.68
N SER A 25 10.75 18.21 -6.46
CA SER A 25 11.21 18.84 -5.23
C SER A 25 12.73 18.69 -5.05
N PRO A 26 13.47 19.79 -4.78
CA PRO A 26 14.89 19.71 -4.46
C PRO A 26 15.15 19.18 -3.04
N VAL A 27 14.13 19.19 -2.17
CA VAL A 27 14.17 18.58 -0.85
C VAL A 27 13.40 17.26 -0.92
N PRO A 28 14.07 16.11 -0.73
CA PRO A 28 13.41 14.81 -0.85
C PRO A 28 12.42 14.62 0.30
N GLY A 29 11.15 14.46 -0.04
CA GLY A 29 10.10 14.00 0.87
C GLY A 29 8.98 15.00 1.14
N PRO A 30 7.90 14.54 1.81
CA PRO A 30 6.76 15.38 2.15
C PRO A 30 7.12 16.46 3.19
N SER A 31 6.34 17.54 3.22
CA SER A 31 6.46 18.56 4.26
C SER A 31 6.09 18.00 5.64
N ALA A 32 6.55 18.64 6.73
CA ALA A 32 6.24 18.17 8.10
C ALA A 32 4.72 18.04 8.36
N GLY A 33 3.91 18.97 7.87
CA GLY A 33 2.46 18.88 7.99
C GLY A 33 1.85 17.75 7.15
N ALA A 34 2.44 17.43 5.99
CA ALA A 34 2.03 16.26 5.21
C ALA A 34 2.43 14.96 5.90
N VAL A 35 3.58 14.92 6.57
CA VAL A 35 4.00 13.76 7.38
C VAL A 35 3.01 13.51 8.52
N GLU A 36 2.64 14.56 9.27
CA GLU A 36 1.66 14.46 10.37
C GLU A 36 0.29 13.97 9.86
N ALA A 37 -0.21 14.53 8.76
CA ALA A 37 -1.48 14.09 8.18
C ALA A 37 -1.44 12.63 7.67
N LEU A 38 -0.30 12.17 7.13
CA LEU A 38 -0.13 10.81 6.65
C LEU A 38 0.11 9.80 7.79
N ALA A 39 0.69 10.24 8.90
CA ALA A 39 0.88 9.45 10.11
C ALA A 39 -0.45 9.04 10.76
N ASP A 40 -1.44 9.93 10.70
CA ASP A 40 -2.76 9.74 11.32
C ASP A 40 -3.78 9.01 10.43
N LEU A 41 -3.35 8.44 9.30
CA LEU A 41 -4.25 7.72 8.41
C LEU A 41 -4.93 6.54 9.12
N SER A 42 -6.26 6.52 9.05
CA SER A 42 -7.02 5.33 9.39
C SER A 42 -6.74 4.22 8.37
N ARG A 43 -7.04 2.98 8.77
CA ARG A 43 -6.92 1.83 7.88
C ARG A 43 -7.69 2.01 6.56
N ALA A 44 -8.93 2.49 6.64
CA ALA A 44 -9.78 2.67 5.47
C ALA A 44 -9.23 3.76 4.52
N GLU A 45 -8.63 4.82 5.06
CA GLU A 45 -7.97 5.85 4.26
C GLU A 45 -6.70 5.32 3.60
N ALA A 46 -5.88 4.55 4.33
CA ALA A 46 -4.71 3.90 3.78
C ALA A 46 -5.09 2.92 2.65
N GLU A 47 -6.08 2.06 2.87
CA GLU A 47 -6.61 1.15 1.85
C GLU A 47 -7.07 1.90 0.60
N ARG A 48 -7.79 3.02 0.77
CA ARG A 48 -8.25 3.84 -0.36
C ARG A 48 -7.10 4.51 -1.11
N ILE A 49 -6.11 5.06 -0.40
CA ILE A 49 -4.94 5.72 -1.00
C ILE A 49 -4.09 4.71 -1.78
N PHE A 50 -3.71 3.59 -1.15
CA PHE A 50 -2.87 2.57 -1.79
C PHE A 50 -3.62 1.83 -2.90
N GLY A 51 -4.92 1.62 -2.77
CA GLY A 51 -5.75 0.99 -3.80
C GLY A 51 -5.82 1.86 -5.05
N GLN A 52 -6.10 3.16 -4.90
CA GLN A 52 -6.15 4.09 -6.03
C GLN A 52 -4.77 4.34 -6.65
N ALA A 53 -3.74 4.52 -5.82
CA ALA A 53 -2.38 4.65 -6.33
C ALA A 53 -1.92 3.38 -7.07
N GLY A 54 -2.27 2.20 -6.56
CA GLY A 54 -1.99 0.93 -7.24
C GLY A 54 -2.74 0.79 -8.56
N HIS A 55 -4.01 1.20 -8.63
CA HIS A 55 -4.79 1.26 -9.86
C HIS A 55 -4.11 2.14 -10.92
N LEU A 56 -3.65 3.33 -10.51
CA LEU A 56 -2.95 4.27 -11.37
C LEU A 56 -1.59 3.74 -11.86
N VAL A 57 -0.84 3.04 -11.01
CA VAL A 57 0.42 2.40 -11.42
C VAL A 57 0.12 1.28 -12.42
N HIS A 58 -0.87 0.44 -12.15
CA HIS A 58 -1.20 -0.71 -12.98
C HIS A 58 -1.65 -0.33 -14.40
N TYR A 59 -2.44 0.74 -14.55
CA TYR A 59 -2.99 1.17 -15.86
C TYR A 59 -2.32 2.41 -16.45
N GLY A 60 -1.44 3.08 -15.70
CA GLY A 60 -0.82 4.35 -16.10
C GLY A 60 0.40 4.19 -17.00
N ALA A 61 0.77 5.28 -17.67
CA ALA A 61 2.08 5.46 -18.27
C ALA A 61 2.89 6.43 -17.39
N ASP A 62 4.18 6.17 -17.20
CA ASP A 62 5.08 6.94 -16.34
C ASP A 62 4.75 6.84 -14.83
N THR A 63 5.03 5.67 -14.24
CA THR A 63 4.66 5.30 -12.86
C THR A 63 5.69 5.67 -11.81
N GLU A 64 6.91 6.04 -12.21
CA GLU A 64 8.03 6.32 -11.28
C GLU A 64 7.67 7.40 -10.23
N PRO A 65 7.01 8.52 -10.57
CA PRO A 65 6.62 9.51 -9.56
C PRO A 65 5.59 8.98 -8.55
N LEU A 66 4.67 8.12 -9.00
CA LEU A 66 3.67 7.50 -8.14
C LEU A 66 4.30 6.45 -7.22
N GLU A 67 5.22 5.64 -7.72
CA GLU A 67 5.98 4.69 -6.91
C GLU A 67 6.81 5.40 -5.83
N ALA A 68 7.41 6.54 -6.17
CA ALA A 68 8.13 7.37 -5.20
C ALA A 68 7.19 7.93 -4.11
N LEU A 69 5.99 8.38 -4.47
CA LEU A 69 4.96 8.80 -3.51
C LEU A 69 4.55 7.64 -2.61
N LEU A 70 4.29 6.45 -3.16
CA LEU A 70 3.93 5.26 -2.41
C LEU A 70 5.04 4.85 -1.42
N HIS A 71 6.30 4.96 -1.84
CA HIS A 71 7.45 4.71 -0.97
C HIS A 71 7.52 5.72 0.18
N ALA A 72 7.28 7.02 -0.09
CA ALA A 72 7.26 8.05 0.93
C ALA A 72 6.15 7.82 1.98
N ILE A 73 4.92 7.54 1.54
CA ILE A 73 3.80 7.22 2.43
C ILE A 73 4.11 5.99 3.26
N THR A 74 4.64 4.93 2.62
CA THR A 74 5.04 3.69 3.30
C THR A 74 6.09 3.96 4.37
N GLY A 75 7.09 4.81 4.09
CA GLY A 75 8.12 5.18 5.05
C GLY A 75 7.56 5.88 6.29
N ILE A 76 6.60 6.79 6.11
CA ILE A 76 5.91 7.47 7.23
C ILE A 76 5.15 6.45 8.08
N LEU A 77 4.30 5.63 7.45
CA LEU A 77 3.52 4.62 8.16
C LEU A 77 4.39 3.58 8.87
N ARG A 78 5.58 3.26 8.33
CA ARG A 78 6.54 2.36 8.95
C ARG A 78 7.10 2.92 10.26
N VAL A 79 7.39 4.22 10.30
CA VAL A 79 7.92 4.90 11.49
C VAL A 79 6.87 4.91 12.59
N GLU A 80 5.61 5.16 12.24
CA GLU A 80 4.49 5.24 13.18
C GLU A 80 3.93 3.88 13.60
N ALA A 81 4.24 2.81 12.85
CA ALA A 81 3.81 1.46 13.19
C ALA A 81 4.35 1.04 14.57
N PRO A 82 3.51 0.42 15.44
CA PRO A 82 3.91 -0.01 16.78
C PRO A 82 5.21 -0.83 16.77
N ALA A 83 6.01 -0.75 17.83
CA ALA A 83 7.29 -1.45 17.87
C ALA A 83 7.12 -2.98 17.92
N GLU A 84 6.00 -3.45 18.48
CA GLU A 84 5.74 -4.85 18.79
C GLU A 84 5.04 -5.61 17.67
N VAL A 85 4.70 -4.96 16.55
CA VAL A 85 4.06 -5.65 15.43
C VAL A 85 5.06 -6.53 14.67
N PRO A 86 4.68 -7.76 14.27
CA PRO A 86 5.60 -8.74 13.67
C PRO A 86 6.09 -8.33 12.28
N VAL A 87 5.30 -7.56 11.56
CA VAL A 87 5.61 -6.94 10.27
C VAL A 87 5.18 -5.48 10.30
N LYS A 88 5.81 -4.66 9.48
CA LYS A 88 5.59 -3.22 9.37
C LYS A 88 5.32 -2.83 7.91
N PRO A 89 4.66 -1.68 7.66
CA PRO A 89 4.54 -1.12 6.33
C PRO A 89 5.89 -1.10 5.58
N GLY A 90 5.85 -1.54 4.32
CA GLY A 90 7.01 -1.69 3.44
C GLY A 90 7.75 -3.02 3.57
N ASP A 91 7.37 -3.89 4.51
CA ASP A 91 7.90 -5.25 4.52
C ASP A 91 7.35 -6.07 3.36
N GLU A 92 8.23 -6.86 2.75
CA GLU A 92 7.85 -7.89 1.80
C GLU A 92 7.50 -9.18 2.55
N VAL A 93 6.37 -9.80 2.18
CA VAL A 93 5.82 -10.99 2.83
C VAL A 93 5.25 -11.99 1.82
N ARG A 94 5.09 -13.24 2.25
CA ARG A 94 4.32 -14.28 1.56
C ARG A 94 3.14 -14.74 2.39
N LEU A 95 2.08 -15.21 1.74
CA LEU A 95 0.92 -15.81 2.40
C LEU A 95 1.21 -17.27 2.78
N VAL A 96 1.16 -17.57 4.08
CA VAL A 96 1.39 -18.93 4.62
C VAL A 96 0.17 -19.52 5.34
N GLY A 97 -0.84 -18.69 5.66
CA GLY A 97 -2.08 -19.12 6.31
C GLY A 97 -3.20 -19.52 5.35
N GLU A 98 -4.45 -19.48 5.81
CA GLU A 98 -5.62 -19.66 4.93
C GLU A 98 -5.66 -18.57 3.84
N VAL A 99 -6.05 -18.94 2.62
CA VAL A 99 -6.21 -17.97 1.52
C VAL A 99 -7.47 -17.14 1.80
N PRO A 100 -7.37 -15.80 1.82
CA PRO A 100 -8.53 -14.94 2.00
C PRO A 100 -9.58 -15.16 0.91
N GLU A 101 -10.86 -15.01 1.27
CA GLU A 101 -11.98 -15.17 0.34
C GLU A 101 -11.85 -14.25 -0.88
N SER A 102 -11.33 -13.03 -0.71
CA SER A 102 -11.10 -12.09 -1.82
C SER A 102 -10.04 -12.54 -2.84
N LEU A 103 -9.30 -13.61 -2.55
CA LEU A 103 -8.26 -14.17 -3.42
C LEU A 103 -8.59 -15.58 -3.94
N THR A 104 -9.78 -16.12 -3.67
CA THR A 104 -10.12 -17.50 -4.06
C THR A 104 -10.23 -17.71 -5.57
N ASP A 105 -10.38 -16.64 -6.34
CA ASP A 105 -10.42 -16.70 -7.81
C ASP A 105 -9.02 -16.84 -8.43
N TYR A 106 -7.95 -16.66 -7.65
CA TYR A 106 -6.57 -16.81 -8.09
C TYR A 106 -6.06 -18.23 -7.84
N ASP A 107 -5.08 -18.65 -8.63
CA ASP A 107 -4.38 -19.92 -8.41
C ASP A 107 -3.63 -19.89 -7.07
N GLU A 108 -3.96 -20.81 -6.16
CA GLU A 108 -3.36 -20.84 -4.82
C GLU A 108 -1.84 -21.07 -4.91
N ALA A 109 -1.37 -21.95 -5.79
CA ALA A 109 0.07 -22.23 -5.90
C ALA A 109 0.87 -20.99 -6.35
N TRP A 110 0.27 -20.14 -7.19
CA TRP A 110 0.81 -18.83 -7.55
C TRP A 110 0.76 -17.85 -6.36
N LEU A 111 -0.35 -17.73 -5.65
CA LEU A 111 -0.48 -16.85 -4.47
C LEU A 111 0.56 -17.16 -3.38
N ARG A 112 0.92 -18.43 -3.20
CA ARG A 112 1.97 -18.84 -2.24
C ARG A 112 3.39 -18.43 -2.66
N ARG A 113 3.59 -18.13 -3.95
CA ARG A 113 4.93 -17.84 -4.51
C ARG A 113 5.20 -16.36 -4.66
N ILE A 114 4.19 -15.56 -4.97
CA ILE A 114 4.35 -14.13 -5.17
C ILE A 114 4.68 -13.39 -3.87
N THR A 115 5.22 -12.19 -4.02
CA THR A 115 5.54 -11.29 -2.92
C THR A 115 4.42 -10.28 -2.76
N PHE A 116 4.04 -10.02 -1.51
CA PHE A 116 3.17 -8.92 -1.16
C PHE A 116 3.94 -7.88 -0.35
N THR A 117 3.59 -6.61 -0.49
CA THR A 117 4.09 -5.52 0.34
C THR A 117 3.06 -5.19 1.42
N VAL A 118 3.48 -5.14 2.68
CA VAL A 118 2.62 -4.65 3.78
C VAL A 118 2.37 -3.16 3.58
N ARG A 119 1.11 -2.74 3.50
CA ARG A 119 0.71 -1.34 3.34
C ARG A 119 0.24 -0.72 4.65
N TYR A 120 -0.43 -1.51 5.49
CA TYR A 120 -0.94 -1.04 6.77
C TYR A 120 -0.82 -2.13 7.83
N THR A 121 -0.59 -1.72 9.06
CA THR A 121 -0.59 -2.62 10.23
C THR A 121 -1.39 -1.98 11.36
N GLY A 122 -2.51 -2.61 11.69
CA GLY A 122 -3.37 -2.17 12.78
C GLY A 122 -2.99 -2.79 14.12
N ARG A 123 -3.63 -2.32 15.20
CA ARG A 123 -3.44 -2.88 16.56
C ARG A 123 -4.14 -4.23 16.77
N ASN A 124 -5.00 -4.65 15.86
CA ASN A 124 -5.88 -5.83 15.98
C ASN A 124 -5.30 -7.12 15.37
N ALA A 125 -3.96 -7.22 15.27
CA ALA A 125 -3.25 -8.36 14.66
C ALA A 125 -3.63 -8.64 13.20
N MET A 126 -4.25 -7.68 12.51
CA MET A 126 -4.52 -7.72 11.07
C MET A 126 -3.55 -6.81 10.34
N VAL A 127 -3.14 -7.24 9.15
CA VAL A 127 -2.28 -6.48 8.25
C VAL A 127 -2.93 -6.41 6.89
N ASP A 128 -2.74 -5.27 6.23
CA ASP A 128 -3.18 -5.09 4.85
C ASP A 128 -1.95 -5.22 3.96
N VAL A 129 -2.03 -6.16 3.03
CA VAL A 129 -0.95 -6.51 2.10
C VAL A 129 -1.42 -6.24 0.67
N GLN A 130 -0.51 -5.78 -0.17
CA GLN A 130 -0.78 -5.48 -1.57
C GLN A 130 0.15 -6.30 -2.44
N SER A 131 -0.37 -6.92 -3.50
CA SER A 131 0.43 -7.60 -4.52
C SER A 131 1.27 -6.61 -5.34
N ASP A 132 2.16 -7.16 -6.18
CA ASP A 132 2.96 -6.35 -7.10
C ASP A 132 2.05 -5.54 -8.03
N LEU A 133 2.22 -4.21 -8.02
CA LEU A 133 1.33 -3.26 -8.71
C LEU A 133 1.28 -3.50 -10.23
N MET A 134 2.30 -4.11 -10.82
CA MET A 134 2.35 -4.45 -12.25
C MET A 134 1.56 -5.71 -12.59
N GLU A 135 1.44 -6.64 -11.66
CA GLU A 135 0.67 -7.88 -11.84
C GLU A 135 -0.78 -7.70 -11.37
N ASP A 136 -0.95 -7.22 -10.15
CA ASP A 136 -2.24 -7.02 -9.49
C ASP A 136 -2.10 -5.98 -8.36
N TYR A 137 -2.97 -4.97 -8.32
CA TYR A 137 -2.91 -3.88 -7.34
C TYR A 137 -3.87 -4.07 -6.15
N VAL A 138 -4.46 -5.25 -6.01
CA VAL A 138 -5.42 -5.59 -4.94
C VAL A 138 -4.78 -5.52 -3.56
N ILE A 139 -5.51 -4.92 -2.63
CA ILE A 139 -5.19 -4.90 -1.20
C ILE A 139 -6.04 -5.94 -0.51
N VAL A 140 -5.40 -6.77 0.30
CA VAL A 140 -6.05 -7.83 1.05
C VAL A 140 -5.70 -7.74 2.52
N THR A 141 -6.71 -7.92 3.35
CA THR A 141 -6.53 -8.01 4.80
C THR A 141 -6.32 -9.44 5.22
N VAL A 142 -5.25 -9.69 5.96
CA VAL A 142 -4.91 -11.00 6.50
C VAL A 142 -4.49 -10.91 7.96
N PRO A 143 -4.66 -12.00 8.75
CA PRO A 143 -4.03 -12.08 10.06
C PRO A 143 -2.50 -11.96 9.93
N ALA A 144 -1.86 -11.26 10.85
CA ALA A 144 -0.41 -11.13 10.88
C ALA A 144 0.32 -12.48 11.01
N ALA A 145 -0.34 -13.49 11.60
CA ALA A 145 0.17 -14.86 11.68
C ALA A 145 0.04 -15.64 10.36
N ALA A 146 -0.72 -15.14 9.39
CA ALA A 146 -0.91 -15.76 8.08
C ALA A 146 0.11 -15.27 7.04
N VAL A 147 1.06 -14.41 7.45
CA VAL A 147 2.13 -13.90 6.59
C VAL A 147 3.49 -14.27 7.14
N GLU A 148 4.44 -14.52 6.25
CA GLU A 148 5.85 -14.73 6.57
C GLU A 148 6.68 -13.66 5.87
N ARG A 149 7.54 -12.98 6.64
CA ARG A 149 8.43 -11.94 6.11
C ARG A 149 9.51 -12.56 5.24
N ILE A 150 9.71 -12.00 4.05
CA ILE A 150 10.83 -12.34 3.20
C ILE A 150 12.05 -11.61 3.75
N GLN A 151 13.03 -12.34 4.29
CA GLN A 151 14.31 -11.73 4.64
C GLN A 151 15.06 -11.39 3.34
N PRO A 152 15.62 -10.17 3.21
CA PRO A 152 16.61 -9.93 2.17
C PRO A 152 17.81 -10.85 2.43
N ALA A 153 18.26 -11.52 1.36
CA ALA A 153 19.42 -12.41 1.39
C ALA A 153 20.72 -11.67 1.79
#